data_AF-A0A314YGH0-F1
#
_entry.id   AF-A0A314YGH0-F1
#
_cell.length_a   1.000
_cell.length_b   1.000
_cell.length_c   1.000
_cell.angle_alpha   90.00
_cell.angle_beta   90.00
_cell.angle_gamma   90.00
#
_symmetry.space_group_name_H-M   'P 1'
#
loop_
_entity.id
_entity.type
_entity.pdbx_description
1 polymer ?
#
loop_
_entity_poly.entity_id
_entity_poly.type
_entity_poly.pdbx_seq_one_letter_code
_entity_poly.pdbx_strand_id
1 'polypeptide(L)'
;MAETVYSISAVAHLYELIKMCITPSHGVVYMAAKKHYFGVGGGTRRFLSIVEKYGVLASSMVTEVGDGSSNVREDQTLSLFF
;
A
#
# COMPACT_ATOMS: atom_id res chain seq x y z
N MET A 1 4.76 7.71 -0.69
CA MET A 1 3.32 8.03 -0.84
C MET A 1 2.68 7.99 0.54
N ALA A 2 1.73 8.88 0.83
CA ALA A 2 1.05 8.90 2.13
C ALA A 2 -0.47 8.97 1.93
N GLU A 3 -1.21 8.13 2.66
CA GLU A 3 -2.68 8.14 2.76
C GLU A 3 -3.42 7.97 1.41
N THR A 4 -2.85 7.27 0.43
CA THR A 4 -3.42 7.13 -0.94
C THR A 4 -4.33 5.92 -1.15
N VAL A 5 -4.45 5.03 -0.16
CA VAL A 5 -5.20 3.74 -0.26
C VAL A 5 -6.56 3.76 0.46
N TYR A 6 -7.09 4.94 0.78
CA TYR A 6 -8.38 5.08 1.48
C TYR A 6 -9.60 4.73 0.60
N SER A 7 -9.50 4.91 -0.71
CA SER A 7 -10.60 4.66 -1.65
C SER A 7 -10.52 3.26 -2.26
N ILE A 8 -11.56 2.46 -2.05
CA ILE A 8 -11.67 1.10 -2.61
C ILE A 8 -11.73 1.13 -4.15
N SER A 9 -12.37 2.13 -4.75
CA SER A 9 -12.48 2.22 -6.22
C SER A 9 -11.16 2.64 -6.87
N ALA A 10 -10.29 3.35 -6.16
CA ALA A 10 -9.02 3.84 -6.68
C ALA A 10 -7.86 2.86 -6.51
N VAL A 11 -7.96 1.91 -5.56
CA VAL A 11 -6.83 1.06 -5.15
C VAL A 11 -6.25 0.22 -6.29
N ALA A 12 -7.10 -0.23 -7.22
CA ALA A 12 -6.67 -1.00 -8.40
C ALA A 12 -5.93 -0.12 -9.41
N HIS A 13 -6.43 1.09 -9.69
CA HIS A 13 -5.77 2.04 -10.57
C HIS A 13 -4.42 2.50 -10.01
N LEU A 14 -4.34 2.69 -8.70
CA LEU A 14 -3.09 3.03 -8.02
C LEU A 14 -2.04 1.91 -8.19
N TYR A 15 -2.45 0.64 -8.07
CA TYR A 15 -1.55 -0.49 -8.30
C TYR A 15 -1.01 -0.52 -9.73
N GLU A 16 -1.87 -0.30 -10.74
CA GLU A 16 -1.44 -0.22 -12.14
C GLU A 16 -0.48 0.96 -12.38
N LEU A 17 -0.77 2.12 -11.78
CA LEU A 17 0.11 3.29 -11.89
C LEU A 17 1.49 3.03 -11.27
N ILE A 18 1.55 2.40 -10.09
CA ILE A 18 2.83 2.04 -9.46
C ILE A 18 3.64 1.13 -10.39
N LYS A 19 3.03 0.10 -11.00
CA LYS A 19 3.73 -0.78 -11.95
C LYS A 19 4.30 -0.03 -13.17
N MET A 20 3.59 0.98 -13.67
CA MET A 20 4.04 1.78 -14.82
C MET A 20 5.16 2.76 -14.45
N CYS A 21 5.19 3.24 -13.21
CA CYS A 21 6.12 4.28 -12.78
C CYS A 21 7.38 3.73 -12.08
N ILE A 22 7.34 2.50 -11.57
CA ILE A 22 8.44 1.92 -10.82
C ILE A 22 9.54 1.43 -11.78
N THR A 23 10.79 1.72 -11.47
CA THR A 23 11.93 1.22 -12.26
C THR A 23 11.97 -0.31 -12.20
N PRO A 24 12.01 -1.02 -13.34
CA PRO A 24 12.16 -2.48 -13.35
C PRO A 24 13.37 -2.95 -12.53
N SER A 25 13.22 -4.09 -11.83
CA SER A 25 14.26 -4.80 -11.05
C SER A 25 14.83 -4.10 -9.80
N HIS A 26 14.74 -2.78 -9.68
CA HIS A 26 15.35 -2.04 -8.55
C HIS A 26 14.47 -0.95 -7.94
N GLY A 27 13.30 -0.67 -8.52
CA GLY A 27 12.43 0.37 -8.02
C GLY A 27 11.75 -0.02 -6.71
N VAL A 28 11.67 0.97 -5.81
CA VAL A 28 11.07 0.83 -4.48
C VAL A 28 10.07 1.97 -4.25
N VAL A 29 8.92 1.66 -3.70
CA VAL A 29 7.90 2.63 -3.28
C VAL A 29 7.67 2.51 -1.78
N TYR A 30 7.91 3.60 -1.06
CA TYR A 30 7.50 3.73 0.34
C TYR A 30 6.05 4.24 0.41
N MET A 31 5.21 3.56 1.17
CA MET A 31 3.80 3.88 1.34
C MET A 31 3.43 3.92 2.83
N ALA A 32 3.05 5.08 3.34
CA ALA A 32 2.49 5.25 4.68
C ALA A 32 0.97 5.33 4.59
N ALA A 33 0.22 4.47 5.28
CA ALA A 33 -1.24 4.58 5.31
C ALA A 33 -1.86 3.92 6.54
N LYS A 34 -3.13 4.25 6.83
CA LYS A 34 -3.87 3.55 7.88
C LYS A 34 -4.15 2.11 7.49
N LYS A 35 -4.14 1.22 8.50
CA LYS A 35 -4.57 -0.17 8.35
C LYS A 35 -6.00 -0.28 7.83
N HIS A 36 -6.86 0.61 8.31
CA HIS A 36 -8.24 0.75 7.89
C HIS A 36 -8.72 2.21 7.99
N TYR A 37 -9.45 2.67 6.98
CA TYR A 37 -10.17 3.94 6.98
C TYR A 37 -11.67 3.69 7.17
N PHE A 38 -12.21 4.09 8.33
CA PHE A 38 -13.64 3.98 8.60
C PHE A 38 -14.47 4.83 7.62
N GLY A 39 -15.68 4.36 7.29
CA GLY A 39 -16.60 5.01 6.35
C GLY A 39 -16.32 4.66 4.88
N VAL A 40 -15.08 4.78 4.42
CA VAL A 40 -14.69 4.49 3.02
C VAL A 40 -14.22 3.05 2.80
N GLY A 41 -13.80 2.36 3.86
CA GLY A 41 -13.47 0.94 3.86
C GLY A 41 -12.11 0.56 3.25
N GLY A 42 -11.33 1.53 2.76
CA GLY A 42 -9.96 1.30 2.28
C GLY A 42 -8.94 1.11 3.39
N GLY A 43 -7.65 1.08 3.02
CA GLY A 43 -6.52 0.87 3.92
C GLY A 43 -5.45 -0.04 3.33
N THR A 44 -4.33 -0.17 4.06
CA THR A 44 -3.19 -1.01 3.66
C THR A 44 -3.62 -2.46 3.40
N ARG A 45 -4.47 -3.04 4.26
CA ARG A 45 -4.94 -4.43 4.10
C ARG A 45 -5.55 -4.72 2.73
N ARG A 46 -6.34 -3.78 2.20
CA ARG A 46 -6.98 -3.94 0.89
C ARG A 46 -5.96 -3.82 -0.24
N PHE A 47 -5.02 -2.89 -0.14
CA PHE A 47 -3.95 -2.74 -1.11
C PHE A 47 -3.02 -3.96 -1.14
N LEU A 48 -2.63 -4.49 0.03
CA LEU A 48 -1.80 -5.69 0.14
C LEU A 48 -2.49 -6.92 -0.49
N SER A 49 -3.81 -7.07 -0.33
CA SER A 49 -4.54 -8.18 -0.99
C SER A 49 -4.48 -8.11 -2.52
N ILE A 50 -4.34 -6.91 -3.10
CA ILE A 50 -4.15 -6.73 -4.55
C ILE A 50 -2.72 -7.12 -4.92
N VAL A 51 -1.73 -6.66 -4.16
CA VAL A 51 -0.31 -7.01 -4.35
C VAL A 51 -0.13 -8.53 -4.36
N GLU A 52 -0.66 -9.23 -3.35
CA GLU A 52 -0.64 -10.69 -3.24
C GLU A 52 -1.35 -11.38 -4.40
N LYS A 53 -2.53 -10.89 -4.80
CA LYS A 53 -3.33 -11.47 -5.88
C LYS A 53 -2.60 -11.47 -7.22
N TYR A 54 -1.89 -10.39 -7.54
CA TYR A 54 -1.24 -10.23 -8.84
C TYR A 54 0.21 -10.72 -8.85
N GLY A 55 0.88 -10.76 -7.70
CA GLY A 55 2.21 -11.37 -7.56
C GLY A 55 3.35 -10.69 -8.31
N VAL A 56 3.16 -9.47 -8.82
CA VAL A 56 4.17 -8.70 -9.57
C VAL A 56 5.00 -7.80 -8.63
N LEU A 57 4.34 -7.19 -7.65
CA LEU A 57 5.00 -6.43 -6.59
C LEU A 57 5.15 -7.33 -5.36
N ALA A 58 6.19 -7.08 -4.58
CA ALA A 58 6.28 -7.56 -3.21
C ALA A 58 6.10 -6.40 -2.24
N SER A 59 5.68 -6.73 -1.02
CA SER A 59 5.47 -5.78 0.06
C SER A 59 6.19 -6.23 1.33
N SER A 60 6.78 -5.29 2.05
CA SER A 60 7.40 -5.49 3.34
C SER A 60 7.01 -4.37 4.29
N MET A 61 6.58 -4.71 5.50
CA MET A 61 6.24 -3.72 6.52
C MET A 61 7.52 -3.15 7.14
N VAL A 62 7.65 -1.83 7.12
CA VAL A 62 8.81 -1.10 7.68
C VAL A 62 8.53 -0.75 9.14
N THR A 63 7.36 -0.20 9.42
CA THR A 63 6.97 0.15 10.78
C THR A 63 5.46 0.15 10.93
N GLU A 64 5.01 -0.14 12.15
CA GLU A 64 3.62 -0.01 12.59
C GLU A 64 3.59 1.02 13.71
N VAL A 65 2.74 2.04 13.55
CA VAL A 65 2.60 3.15 14.49
C VAL A 65 1.17 3.16 15.02
N GLY A 66 1.01 2.80 16.29
CA GLY A 66 -0.24 2.89 17.04
C GLY A 66 -0.05 3.71 18.32
N ASP A 67 -0.78 4.81 18.46
CA ASP A 67 -0.74 5.68 19.64
C ASP A 67 -1.94 5.44 20.59
N GLY A 68 -2.79 4.46 20.29
CA GLY A 68 -3.99 4.11 21.06
C GLY A 68 -5.13 5.13 21.01
N SER A 69 -4.85 6.37 20.56
CA SER A 69 -5.82 7.46 20.42
C SER A 69 -6.30 7.65 18.97
N SER A 70 -5.56 7.09 18.01
CA SER A 70 -5.86 7.12 16.58
C SER A 70 -5.70 5.73 15.96
N ASN A 71 -6.32 5.51 14.78
CA ASN A 71 -6.16 4.24 14.04
C ASN A 71 -4.68 3.93 13.77
N VAL A 72 -4.33 2.66 13.91
CA VAL A 72 -3.01 2.10 13.56
C VAL A 72 -2.63 2.52 12.13
N ARG A 73 -1.48 3.18 12.03
CA ARG A 73 -0.80 3.50 10.77
C ARG A 73 0.28 2.47 10.51
N GLU A 74 0.43 2.10 9.26
CA GLU A 74 1.46 1.17 8.81
C GLU A 74 2.25 1.84 7.68
N ASP A 75 3.57 1.78 7.78
CA ASP A 75 4.48 2.17 6.72
C ASP A 75 4.99 0.90 6.04
N GLN A 76 4.76 0.82 4.74
CA GLN A 76 5.06 -0.30 3.89
C GLN A 76 6.13 0.10 2.87
N THR A 77 7.02 -0.82 2.54
CA THR A 77 7.89 -0.74 1.38
C THR A 77 7.37 -1.73 0.34
N LEU A 78 7.20 -1.26 -0.89
CA LEU A 78 6.85 -2.07 -2.04
C LEU A 78 8.05 -2.12 -2.98
N SER A 79 8.42 -3.31 -3.44
CA SER A 79 9.49 -3.50 -4.42
C SER A 79 8.98 -4.34 -5.58
N LEU A 80 9.39 -3.98 -6.80
CA LEU A 80 9.10 -4.76 -7.99
C LEU A 80 10.13 -5.87 -8.13
N PHE A 81 9.67 -7.13 -8.18
CA PHE A 81 10.54 -8.28 -8.47
C PHE A 81 10.23 -8.78 -9.88
N PHE A 82 11.23 -8.72 -10.77
CA PHE A 82 11.27 -9.42 -12.05
C PHE A 82 12.58 -10.20 -12.11
#